data_AF-A0A317QM04-F1
#
_entry.id   AF-A0A317QM04-F1
#
_cell.length_a   1.000
_cell.length_b   1.000
_cell.length_c   1.000
_cell.angle_alpha   90.00
_cell.angle_beta   90.00
_cell.angle_gamma   90.00
#
_symmetry.space_group_name_H-M   'P 1'
#
loop_
_entity.id
_entity.type
_entity.pdbx_description
1 polymer ?
#
loop_
_entity_poly.entity_id
_entity_poly.type
_entity_poly.pdbx_seq_one_letter_code
_entity_poly.pdbx_strand_id
1 'polypeptide(L)'
;MTATVSGAVDLGGTVSGLLEVDVASRDRFAQLCGLALRDNPRRAHLVVSRVLGKHVPVAPGAVLGAGAAVGEAVAAILGGIPGDEAPGLVIGYCETATGLGHAAADRLGAAYLHTTRRLHPGVPVAAAFEEEHSHAVAHALQPAGAVRLDAPGPLVLVDDELTSGRTALNTVAELHARWPRERYVVATLLDARTPAARAAFAERADALGVRVDVAAVLATELTLPAGVLDRAAAARAALPAAAPPPSGAPGSVVAHEGLWPAGVPTTARHGLTPAGSARLAGAADAVAASLAPALAGSRGVLVLGTEELMHAPTVVGARLAGRLPGVPVTTQSTTRSPVHAADDPGYALRRSLAFPAPDDPARVSRVHNLADPAALPATGPWSDLRADDVVVVVDAPAADAAPMAEALRPFAARAVHLVTVPVAEPVA
;
A
#
# COMPACT_ATOMS: atom_id res chain seq x y z
N MET A 1 -14.41 10.91 -12.17
CA MET A 1 -14.20 10.21 -13.46
C MET A 1 -13.52 8.90 -13.14
N THR A 2 -14.25 7.78 -13.24
CA THR A 2 -13.71 6.43 -13.06
C THR A 2 -12.75 6.13 -14.21
N ALA A 3 -11.48 5.89 -13.89
CA ALA A 3 -10.54 5.37 -14.87
C ALA A 3 -11.00 3.95 -15.25
N THR A 4 -11.65 3.81 -16.41
CA THR A 4 -12.01 2.51 -16.97
C THR A 4 -10.73 1.83 -17.45
N VAL A 5 -10.29 0.81 -16.72
CA VAL A 5 -9.30 -0.15 -17.23
C VAL A 5 -10.03 -1.06 -18.22
N SER A 6 -9.92 -0.73 -19.51
CA SER A 6 -10.45 -1.57 -20.61
C SER A 6 -9.78 -2.95 -20.59
N GLY A 7 -10.57 -4.03 -20.60
CA GLY A 7 -10.07 -5.41 -20.73
C GLY A 7 -9.76 -6.14 -19.41
N ALA A 8 -10.28 -5.68 -18.27
CA ALA A 8 -10.02 -6.33 -16.98
C ALA A 8 -10.56 -7.77 -16.92
N VAL A 9 -9.67 -8.76 -16.95
CA VAL A 9 -9.99 -10.13 -16.52
C VAL A 9 -10.46 -10.07 -15.06
N ASP A 10 -11.53 -10.81 -14.72
CA ASP A 10 -11.96 -10.98 -13.34
C ASP A 10 -10.95 -11.86 -12.58
N LEU A 11 -9.90 -11.24 -12.06
CA LEU A 11 -8.90 -11.85 -11.18
C LEU A 11 -9.49 -12.32 -9.83
N GLY A 12 -10.76 -12.01 -9.57
CA GLY A 12 -11.52 -12.54 -8.44
C GLY A 12 -12.35 -13.76 -8.80
N GLY A 13 -12.61 -14.06 -10.08
CA GLY A 13 -13.60 -15.06 -10.51
C GLY A 13 -13.29 -16.47 -10.02
N THR A 14 -12.04 -16.92 -10.19
CA THR A 14 -11.59 -18.25 -9.73
C THR A 14 -11.71 -18.38 -8.20
N VAL A 15 -11.23 -17.39 -7.43
CA VAL A 15 -11.27 -17.43 -5.96
C VAL A 15 -12.67 -17.22 -5.41
N SER A 16 -13.46 -16.33 -6.00
CA SER A 16 -14.85 -16.11 -5.64
C SER A 16 -15.67 -17.37 -5.84
N GLY A 17 -15.42 -18.12 -6.91
CA GLY A 17 -16.03 -19.42 -7.15
C GLY A 17 -15.59 -20.47 -6.13
N LEU A 18 -14.29 -20.61 -5.89
CA LEU A 18 -13.73 -21.59 -4.95
C LEU A 18 -14.14 -21.35 -3.49
N LEU A 19 -14.24 -20.08 -3.08
CA LEU A 19 -14.63 -19.69 -1.73
C LEU A 19 -16.13 -19.42 -1.58
N GLU A 20 -16.89 -19.39 -2.67
CA GLU A 20 -18.29 -18.92 -2.70
C GLU A 20 -18.46 -17.53 -2.05
N VAL A 21 -17.50 -16.63 -2.28
CA VAL A 21 -17.61 -15.24 -1.79
C VAL A 21 -18.60 -14.50 -2.66
N ASP A 22 -19.54 -13.81 -2.00
CA ASP A 22 -20.47 -12.93 -2.68
C ASP A 22 -20.04 -11.47 -2.59
N VAL A 23 -20.14 -10.77 -3.72
CA VAL A 23 -19.81 -9.36 -3.85
C VAL A 23 -20.95 -8.67 -4.58
N ALA A 24 -21.67 -7.77 -3.90
CA ALA A 24 -22.89 -7.19 -4.44
C ALA A 24 -22.68 -6.42 -5.76
N SER A 25 -21.53 -5.76 -5.93
CA SER A 25 -21.16 -5.02 -7.15
C SER A 25 -19.91 -5.60 -7.83
N ARG A 26 -19.97 -6.87 -8.29
CA ARG A 26 -18.83 -7.60 -8.89
C ARG A 26 -18.07 -6.80 -9.94
N ASP A 27 -18.77 -6.18 -10.90
CA ASP A 27 -18.11 -5.45 -12.00
C ASP A 27 -17.31 -4.24 -11.51
N ARG A 28 -17.84 -3.50 -10.53
CA ARG A 28 -17.14 -2.35 -9.93
C ARG A 28 -16.02 -2.79 -9.02
N PHE A 29 -16.22 -3.88 -8.28
CA PHE A 29 -15.18 -4.49 -7.46
C PHE A 29 -14.00 -4.95 -8.33
N ALA A 30 -14.26 -5.63 -9.44
CA ALA A 30 -13.23 -6.13 -10.35
C ALA A 30 -12.38 -5.02 -11.01
N GLN A 31 -12.87 -3.78 -11.05
CA GLN A 31 -12.10 -2.62 -11.54
C GLN A 31 -11.03 -2.16 -10.55
N LEU A 32 -11.28 -2.28 -9.24
CA LEU A 32 -10.36 -1.80 -8.19
C LEU A 32 -9.63 -2.93 -7.48
N CYS A 33 -10.23 -4.11 -7.44
CA CYS A 33 -9.83 -5.21 -6.58
C CYS A 33 -9.92 -6.56 -7.31
N GLY A 34 -9.29 -7.56 -6.72
CA GLY A 34 -9.48 -8.98 -7.00
C GLY A 34 -9.47 -9.75 -5.68
N LEU A 35 -9.56 -11.07 -5.74
CA LEU A 35 -9.46 -11.92 -4.56
C LEU A 35 -8.30 -12.89 -4.72
N ALA A 36 -7.60 -13.13 -3.61
CA ALA A 36 -6.60 -14.18 -3.47
C ALA A 36 -6.80 -14.93 -2.15
N LEU A 37 -6.06 -16.02 -1.97
CA LEU A 37 -6.02 -16.77 -0.73
C LEU A 37 -4.83 -16.32 0.12
N ARG A 38 -5.08 -16.09 1.40
CA ARG A 38 -4.00 -15.97 2.37
C ARG A 38 -3.45 -17.35 2.69
N ASP A 39 -2.18 -17.37 3.06
CA ASP A 39 -1.60 -18.50 3.78
C ASP A 39 -1.76 -18.24 5.29
N ASN A 40 -2.99 -18.41 5.79
CA ASN A 40 -3.33 -18.12 7.17
C ASN A 40 -4.49 -19.01 7.66
N PRO A 41 -4.38 -19.63 8.85
CA PRO A 41 -5.41 -20.53 9.37
C PRO A 41 -6.66 -19.79 9.88
N ARG A 42 -6.59 -18.47 10.10
CA ARG A 42 -7.67 -17.66 10.68
C ARG A 42 -8.32 -16.70 9.68
N ARG A 43 -7.69 -16.47 8.53
CA ARG A 43 -8.19 -15.56 7.49
C ARG A 43 -8.04 -16.22 6.12
N ALA A 44 -9.15 -16.56 5.49
CA ALA A 44 -9.17 -17.27 4.21
C ALA A 44 -8.78 -16.40 3.01
N HIS A 45 -9.44 -15.26 2.85
CA HIS A 45 -9.36 -14.42 1.66
C HIS A 45 -8.45 -13.20 1.87
N LEU A 46 -7.97 -12.66 0.75
CA LEU A 46 -7.25 -11.42 0.63
C LEU A 46 -7.89 -10.61 -0.49
N VAL A 47 -8.33 -9.39 -0.19
CA VAL A 47 -8.65 -8.41 -1.22
C VAL A 47 -7.33 -7.90 -1.82
N VAL A 48 -7.16 -8.15 -3.12
CA VAL A 48 -5.97 -7.72 -3.85
C VAL A 48 -6.31 -6.45 -4.59
N SER A 49 -5.88 -5.30 -4.06
CA SER A 49 -6.06 -4.04 -4.78
C SER A 49 -5.23 -4.01 -6.06
N ARG A 50 -5.86 -3.59 -7.16
CA ARG A 50 -5.26 -3.35 -8.48
C ARG A 50 -4.72 -1.93 -8.65
N VAL A 51 -4.89 -1.08 -7.63
CA VAL A 51 -4.56 0.35 -7.72
C VAL A 51 -3.58 0.82 -6.65
N LEU A 52 -3.18 -0.01 -5.69
CA LEU A 52 -2.30 0.42 -4.59
C LEU A 52 -0.82 0.10 -4.78
N GLY A 53 -0.47 -0.75 -5.76
CA GLY A 53 0.93 -1.18 -5.93
C GLY A 53 1.44 -2.04 -4.76
N LYS A 54 0.57 -2.77 -4.05
CA LYS A 54 1.01 -3.63 -2.92
C LYS A 54 1.37 -5.04 -3.37
N HIS A 55 0.42 -5.69 -4.02
CA HIS A 55 0.50 -7.10 -4.40
C HIS A 55 0.78 -7.29 -5.90
N VAL A 56 0.55 -6.25 -6.69
CA VAL A 56 0.63 -6.23 -8.14
C VAL A 56 1.32 -4.94 -8.56
N PRO A 57 2.19 -4.94 -9.57
CA PRO A 57 2.73 -3.71 -10.15
C PRO A 57 1.60 -2.84 -10.73
N VAL A 58 1.63 -1.54 -10.44
CA VAL A 58 0.61 -0.58 -10.90
C VAL A 58 1.29 0.67 -11.45
N ALA A 59 0.72 1.31 -12.48
CA ALA A 59 1.21 2.60 -12.93
C ALA A 59 1.19 3.62 -11.76
N PRO A 60 2.30 4.34 -11.49
CA PRO A 60 2.41 5.21 -10.31
C PRO A 60 1.36 6.33 -10.29
N GLY A 61 0.98 6.86 -11.46
CA GLY A 61 -0.12 7.83 -11.57
C GLY A 61 -1.48 7.27 -11.13
N ALA A 62 -1.75 5.98 -11.34
CA ALA A 62 -2.97 5.34 -10.86
C ALA A 62 -2.96 5.14 -9.33
N VAL A 63 -1.80 4.83 -8.74
CA VAL A 63 -1.64 4.75 -7.28
C VAL A 63 -1.90 6.10 -6.61
N LEU A 64 -1.24 7.17 -7.11
CA LEU A 64 -1.47 8.51 -6.60
C LEU A 64 -2.92 8.98 -6.83
N GLY A 65 -3.50 8.64 -7.99
CA GLY A 65 -4.89 8.92 -8.32
C GLY A 65 -5.89 8.22 -7.39
N ALA A 66 -5.62 7.00 -6.96
CA ALA A 66 -6.45 6.28 -5.99
C ALA A 66 -6.46 6.97 -4.61
N GLY A 67 -5.29 7.42 -4.14
CA GLY A 67 -5.20 8.22 -2.91
C GLY A 67 -5.89 9.57 -3.04
N ALA A 68 -5.71 10.26 -4.18
CA ALA A 68 -6.44 11.49 -4.45
C ALA A 68 -7.96 11.27 -4.43
N ALA A 69 -8.46 10.17 -5.00
CA ALA A 69 -9.89 9.83 -4.97
C ALA A 69 -10.42 9.58 -3.55
N VAL A 70 -9.62 8.97 -2.67
CA VAL A 70 -9.96 8.88 -1.23
C VAL A 70 -10.03 10.27 -0.61
N GLY A 71 -9.06 11.16 -0.90
CA GLY A 71 -9.09 12.56 -0.47
C GLY A 71 -10.32 13.33 -0.97
N GLU A 72 -10.74 13.12 -2.21
CA GLU A 72 -11.98 13.70 -2.77
C GLU A 72 -13.23 13.19 -2.05
N ALA A 73 -13.29 11.89 -1.74
CA ALA A 73 -14.40 11.32 -0.98
C ALA A 73 -14.50 11.94 0.43
N VAL A 74 -13.36 12.18 1.08
CA VAL A 74 -13.30 12.91 2.36
C VAL A 74 -13.78 14.35 2.19
N ALA A 75 -13.28 15.08 1.18
CA ALA A 75 -13.68 16.45 0.92
C ALA A 75 -15.18 16.59 0.66
N ALA A 76 -15.80 15.61 -0.02
CA ALA A 76 -17.25 15.58 -0.24
C ALA A 76 -18.04 15.41 1.07
N ILE A 77 -17.59 14.56 1.98
CA ILE A 77 -18.18 14.39 3.32
C ILE A 77 -18.04 15.66 4.17
N LEU A 78 -16.93 16.39 3.99
CA LEU A 78 -16.64 17.64 4.70
C LEU A 78 -17.20 18.91 4.01
N GLY A 79 -18.05 18.76 2.98
CA GLY A 79 -18.77 19.89 2.39
C GLY A 79 -18.04 20.69 1.29
N GLY A 80 -16.97 20.15 0.71
CA GLY A 80 -16.25 20.77 -0.42
C GLY A 80 -15.34 21.93 0.01
N ILE A 81 -14.08 21.62 0.32
CA ILE A 81 -13.08 22.51 0.95
C ILE A 81 -12.88 23.81 0.15
N PRO A 82 -13.16 25.02 0.71
CA PRO A 82 -12.29 25.67 1.70
C PRO A 82 -12.96 26.33 2.93
N GLY A 83 -12.27 26.33 4.10
CA GLY A 83 -12.69 26.96 5.36
C GLY A 83 -12.23 26.19 6.63
N ASP A 84 -12.73 26.56 7.82
CA ASP A 84 -12.41 26.02 9.16
C ASP A 84 -12.64 24.49 9.34
N GLU A 85 -13.18 23.79 8.33
CA GLU A 85 -13.43 22.34 8.34
C GLU A 85 -12.34 21.50 7.61
N ALA A 86 -11.22 22.10 7.21
CA ALA A 86 -10.09 21.33 6.67
C ALA A 86 -9.60 20.28 7.71
N PRO A 87 -9.22 19.06 7.28
CA PRO A 87 -8.70 18.06 8.19
C PRO A 87 -7.51 18.58 9.00
N GLY A 88 -7.58 18.47 10.32
CA GLY A 88 -6.47 18.82 11.21
C GLY A 88 -5.31 17.86 11.07
N LEU A 89 -5.63 16.58 10.80
CA LEU A 89 -4.66 15.51 10.60
C LEU A 89 -5.29 14.36 9.80
N VAL A 90 -4.49 13.77 8.91
CA VAL A 90 -4.78 12.50 8.25
C VAL A 90 -3.83 11.44 8.81
N ILE A 91 -4.37 10.30 9.23
CA ILE A 91 -3.60 9.14 9.71
C ILE A 91 -3.85 7.95 8.80
N GLY A 92 -2.81 7.39 8.17
CA GLY A 92 -2.92 6.12 7.44
C GLY A 92 -2.54 4.92 8.29
N TYR A 93 -3.18 3.77 8.06
CA TYR A 93 -2.77 2.51 8.69
C TYR A 93 -1.57 1.88 7.97
N CYS A 94 -0.54 1.48 8.72
CA CYS A 94 0.46 0.57 8.18
C CYS A 94 -0.14 -0.82 7.93
N GLU A 95 0.22 -1.49 6.84
CA GLU A 95 1.28 -1.12 5.92
C GLU A 95 0.75 -0.52 4.62
N THR A 96 -0.31 -1.12 4.07
CA THR A 96 -0.83 -0.82 2.73
C THR A 96 -1.35 0.60 2.58
N ALA A 97 -1.96 1.17 3.63
CA ALA A 97 -2.57 2.50 3.55
C ALA A 97 -1.57 3.64 3.84
N THR A 98 -0.28 3.36 4.03
CA THR A 98 0.76 4.40 4.19
C THR A 98 0.89 5.27 2.93
N GLY A 99 1.02 4.64 1.76
CA GLY A 99 1.06 5.36 0.48
C GLY A 99 -0.27 6.01 0.11
N LEU A 100 -1.37 5.29 0.37
CA LEU A 100 -2.74 5.74 0.08
C LEU A 100 -3.11 6.99 0.89
N GLY A 101 -2.89 6.94 2.21
CA GLY A 101 -3.19 8.03 3.12
C GLY A 101 -2.34 9.27 2.84
N HIS A 102 -1.07 9.11 2.46
CA HIS A 102 -0.22 10.23 2.10
C HIS A 102 -0.76 10.96 0.86
N ALA A 103 -1.09 10.21 -0.20
CA ALA A 103 -1.67 10.81 -1.41
C ALA A 103 -3.06 11.44 -1.15
N ALA A 104 -3.86 10.88 -0.23
CA ALA A 104 -5.11 11.51 0.21
C ALA A 104 -4.86 12.82 0.97
N ALA A 105 -3.87 12.85 1.87
CA ALA A 105 -3.49 14.04 2.63
C ALA A 105 -2.97 15.16 1.72
N ASP A 106 -2.14 14.82 0.72
CA ASP A 106 -1.67 15.76 -0.29
C ASP A 106 -2.84 16.38 -1.05
N ARG A 107 -3.85 15.57 -1.43
CA ARG A 107 -5.06 16.09 -2.09
C ARG A 107 -5.86 17.01 -1.18
N LEU A 108 -5.91 16.72 0.12
CA LEU A 108 -6.62 17.52 1.13
C LEU A 108 -5.82 18.76 1.58
N GLY A 109 -4.53 18.86 1.23
CA GLY A 109 -3.64 19.89 1.76
C GLY A 109 -3.39 19.75 3.28
N ALA A 110 -3.51 18.53 3.81
CA ALA A 110 -3.48 18.26 5.25
C ALA A 110 -2.11 17.74 5.71
N ALA A 111 -1.83 17.87 7.01
CA ALA A 111 -0.72 17.14 7.63
C ALA A 111 -1.02 15.63 7.62
N TYR A 112 0.03 14.82 7.47
CA TYR A 112 -0.07 13.37 7.38
C TYR A 112 0.81 12.68 8.41
N LEU A 113 0.30 11.62 9.02
CA LEU A 113 1.01 10.68 9.87
C LEU A 113 0.57 9.28 9.47
N HIS A 114 1.35 8.25 9.76
CA HIS A 114 0.84 6.88 9.65
C HIS A 114 1.23 6.07 10.88
N THR A 115 0.41 5.07 11.20
CA THR A 115 0.83 4.06 12.17
C THR A 115 2.04 3.31 11.65
N THR A 116 2.84 2.73 12.53
CA THR A 116 4.04 2.00 12.14
C THR A 116 4.26 0.77 13.01
N ARG A 117 4.86 -0.26 12.42
CA ARG A 117 5.40 -1.43 13.10
C ARG A 117 6.90 -1.36 13.35
N ARG A 118 7.59 -0.38 12.75
CA ARG A 118 9.04 -0.17 12.96
C ARG A 118 9.19 0.97 13.96
N LEU A 119 9.15 0.61 15.24
CA LEU A 119 9.29 1.56 16.33
C LEU A 119 10.70 2.14 16.34
N HIS A 120 10.80 3.46 16.41
CA HIS A 120 12.06 4.15 16.63
C HIS A 120 12.35 4.24 18.13
N PRO A 121 13.52 3.79 18.64
CA PRO A 121 13.81 3.77 20.08
C PRO A 121 13.91 5.17 20.70
N GLY A 122 14.31 6.19 19.92
CA GLY A 122 14.44 7.57 20.37
C GLY A 122 13.17 8.43 20.25
N VAL A 123 12.05 7.88 19.74
CA VAL A 123 10.79 8.65 19.60
C VAL A 123 9.72 8.05 20.52
N PRO A 124 9.09 8.83 21.40
CA PRO A 124 8.03 8.32 22.26
C PRO A 124 6.85 7.73 21.48
N VAL A 125 6.33 6.60 21.95
CA VAL A 125 5.07 6.04 21.46
C VAL A 125 3.92 6.87 22.03
N ALA A 126 3.24 7.64 21.18
CA ALA A 126 2.13 8.48 21.58
C ALA A 126 0.82 7.67 21.76
N ALA A 127 0.59 6.69 20.90
CA ALA A 127 -0.52 5.74 20.98
C ALA A 127 -0.10 4.40 20.40
N ALA A 128 -0.58 3.30 21.00
CA ALA A 128 -0.33 1.94 20.56
C ALA A 128 -1.66 1.24 20.36
N PHE A 129 -1.77 0.42 19.31
CA PHE A 129 -2.98 -0.30 18.98
C PHE A 129 -2.66 -1.79 18.95
N GLU A 130 -3.41 -2.55 19.74
CA GLU A 130 -3.31 -4.00 19.79
C GLU A 130 -4.38 -4.61 18.86
N GLU A 131 -3.98 -5.59 18.05
CA GLU A 131 -4.96 -6.48 17.45
C GLU A 131 -5.44 -7.44 18.56
N GLU A 132 -6.75 -7.66 18.69
CA GLU A 132 -7.46 -8.42 19.76
C GLU A 132 -6.92 -9.84 20.05
N HIS A 133 -5.87 -10.30 19.37
CA HIS A 133 -5.37 -11.68 19.41
C HIS A 133 -3.83 -11.79 19.49
N SER A 134 -3.12 -10.75 19.95
CA SER A 134 -1.66 -10.79 20.14
C SER A 134 -1.21 -9.87 21.28
N HIS A 135 -0.44 -10.39 22.23
CA HIS A 135 0.15 -9.66 23.37
C HIS A 135 1.28 -8.66 22.98
N ALA A 136 1.42 -8.33 21.70
CA ALA A 136 2.40 -7.38 21.19
C ALA A 136 1.68 -6.24 20.48
N VAL A 137 2.20 -5.01 20.63
CA VAL A 137 1.72 -3.83 19.89
C VAL A 137 1.67 -4.17 18.40
N ALA A 138 0.48 -4.12 17.80
CA ALA A 138 0.30 -4.49 16.40
C ALA A 138 0.78 -3.36 15.47
N HIS A 139 0.61 -2.11 15.91
CA HIS A 139 1.21 -0.91 15.33
C HIS A 139 1.05 0.28 16.29
N ALA A 140 1.83 1.34 16.10
CA ALA A 140 1.83 2.52 16.98
C ALA A 140 1.96 3.84 16.22
N LEU A 141 1.73 4.96 16.90
CA LEU A 141 2.01 6.32 16.41
C LEU A 141 3.19 6.90 17.18
N GLN A 142 4.19 7.38 16.44
CA GLN A 142 5.40 8.02 16.97
C GLN A 142 5.61 9.38 16.28
N PRO A 143 4.69 10.35 16.43
CA PRO A 143 4.89 11.67 15.85
C PRO A 143 6.14 12.34 16.43
N ALA A 144 6.90 13.03 15.58
CA ALA A 144 8.00 13.87 15.99
C ALA A 144 8.03 15.15 15.16
N GLY A 145 8.33 16.28 15.80
CA GLY A 145 8.42 17.56 15.11
C GLY A 145 7.05 18.16 14.77
N ALA A 146 6.77 18.34 13.48
CA ALA A 146 5.82 19.34 12.98
C ALA A 146 4.33 18.93 12.94
N VAL A 147 4.01 17.69 13.32
CA VAL A 147 2.62 17.20 13.36
C VAL A 147 2.17 17.00 14.80
N ARG A 148 0.93 17.45 15.07
CA ARG A 148 0.32 17.42 16.40
C ARG A 148 -0.93 16.56 16.39
N LEU A 149 -1.00 15.62 17.33
CA LEU A 149 -2.18 14.75 17.50
C LEU A 149 -3.40 15.51 18.02
N ASP A 150 -3.22 16.72 18.56
CA ASP A 150 -4.27 17.63 19.04
C ASP A 150 -4.58 18.80 18.08
N ALA A 151 -4.01 18.83 16.87
CA ALA A 151 -4.31 19.85 15.84
C ALA A 151 -5.82 20.01 15.56
N PRO A 152 -6.42 21.21 15.65
CA PRO A 152 -7.87 21.38 15.54
C PRO A 152 -8.42 20.92 14.18
N GLY A 153 -9.73 20.62 14.13
CA GLY A 153 -10.43 20.15 12.93
C GLY A 153 -10.66 18.63 12.91
N PRO A 154 -11.31 18.10 11.87
CA PRO A 154 -11.60 16.68 11.75
C PRO A 154 -10.33 15.81 11.72
N LEU A 155 -10.39 14.63 12.36
CA LEU A 155 -9.36 13.60 12.21
C LEU A 155 -9.79 12.58 11.17
N VAL A 156 -8.97 12.38 10.15
CA VAL A 156 -9.23 11.41 9.08
C VAL A 156 -8.36 10.17 9.30
N LEU A 157 -8.97 8.99 9.37
CA LEU A 157 -8.28 7.70 9.42
C LEU A 157 -8.40 7.03 8.06
N VAL A 158 -7.28 6.66 7.42
CA VAL A 158 -7.24 6.08 6.07
C VAL A 158 -6.79 4.63 6.15
N ASP A 159 -7.63 3.73 5.64
CA ASP A 159 -7.30 2.32 5.43
C ASP A 159 -7.55 1.90 3.96
N ASP A 160 -6.99 0.78 3.51
CA ASP A 160 -7.27 0.28 2.16
C ASP A 160 -8.65 -0.40 2.06
N GLU A 161 -9.10 -1.05 3.13
CA GLU A 161 -10.38 -1.77 3.18
C GLU A 161 -11.08 -1.62 4.54
N LEU A 162 -12.39 -1.36 4.52
CA LEU A 162 -13.24 -1.33 5.71
C LEU A 162 -14.22 -2.52 5.72
N THR A 163 -13.98 -3.50 6.60
CA THR A 163 -14.79 -4.74 6.69
C THR A 163 -15.79 -4.78 7.83
N SER A 164 -15.33 -4.60 9.07
CA SER A 164 -16.18 -4.47 10.27
C SER A 164 -16.11 -3.07 10.89
N GLY A 165 -15.04 -2.33 10.59
CA GLY A 165 -14.74 -1.03 11.18
C GLY A 165 -14.36 -1.03 12.67
N ARG A 166 -14.19 -2.21 13.28
CA ARG A 166 -13.71 -2.33 14.67
C ARG A 166 -12.34 -1.70 14.89
N THR A 167 -11.39 -1.95 13.99
CA THR A 167 -10.04 -1.34 14.07
C THR A 167 -10.11 0.19 14.06
N ALA A 168 -10.92 0.75 13.16
CA ALA A 168 -11.13 2.19 13.07
C ALA A 168 -11.76 2.75 14.35
N LEU A 169 -12.84 2.15 14.86
CA LEU A 169 -13.50 2.62 16.09
C LEU A 169 -12.65 2.45 17.35
N ASN A 170 -11.83 1.40 17.43
CA ASN A 170 -10.87 1.23 18.53
C ASN A 170 -9.80 2.32 18.48
N THR A 171 -9.33 2.66 17.27
CA THR A 171 -8.40 3.78 17.07
C THR A 171 -9.04 5.11 17.44
N VAL A 172 -10.29 5.35 17.03
CA VAL A 172 -11.05 6.54 17.41
C VAL A 172 -11.20 6.61 18.92
N ALA A 173 -11.58 5.53 19.61
CA ALA A 173 -11.73 5.52 21.06
C ALA A 173 -10.41 5.89 21.77
N GLU A 174 -9.31 5.26 21.36
CA GLU A 174 -7.98 5.50 21.94
C GLU A 174 -7.52 6.95 21.74
N LEU A 175 -7.68 7.48 20.53
CA LEU A 175 -7.30 8.86 20.22
C LEU A 175 -8.24 9.86 20.87
N HIS A 176 -9.55 9.60 20.90
CA HIS A 176 -10.55 10.50 21.48
C HIS A 176 -10.35 10.68 22.99
N ALA A 177 -9.92 9.63 23.69
CA ALA A 177 -9.64 9.69 25.13
C ALA A 177 -8.49 10.65 25.50
N ARG A 178 -7.56 10.92 24.56
CA ARG A 178 -6.37 11.75 24.79
C ARG A 178 -6.41 13.07 24.03
N TRP A 179 -6.93 13.05 22.81
CA TRP A 179 -7.00 14.15 21.85
C TRP A 179 -8.38 14.16 21.17
N PRO A 180 -9.43 14.60 21.90
CA PRO A 180 -10.79 14.55 21.41
C PRO A 180 -10.97 15.41 20.15
N ARG A 181 -11.80 14.91 19.24
CA ARG A 181 -12.27 15.60 18.04
C ARG A 181 -13.78 15.65 18.04
N GLU A 182 -14.31 16.75 17.52
CA GLU A 182 -15.74 16.90 17.25
C GLU A 182 -16.21 15.97 16.13
N ARG A 183 -15.30 15.62 15.20
CA ARG A 183 -15.62 14.86 14.00
C ARG A 183 -14.46 13.96 13.59
N TYR A 184 -14.80 12.72 13.26
CA TYR A 184 -13.90 11.73 12.68
C TYR A 184 -14.41 11.32 11.30
N VAL A 185 -13.48 11.04 10.38
CA VAL A 185 -13.80 10.44 9.08
C VAL A 185 -12.97 9.19 8.90
N VAL A 186 -13.61 8.05 8.68
CA VAL A 186 -12.95 6.81 8.26
C VAL A 186 -13.00 6.76 6.73
N ALA A 187 -11.84 6.88 6.11
CA ALA A 187 -11.67 6.96 4.67
C ALA A 187 -11.07 5.66 4.12
N THR A 188 -11.60 5.14 3.02
CA THR A 188 -11.13 3.88 2.45
C THR A 188 -11.28 3.79 0.94
N LEU A 189 -10.47 2.95 0.30
CA LEU A 189 -10.70 2.59 -1.10
C LEU A 189 -11.98 1.73 -1.23
N LEU A 190 -12.17 0.76 -0.32
CA LEU A 190 -13.26 -0.19 -0.35
C LEU A 190 -13.99 -0.27 1.01
N ASP A 191 -15.24 0.16 1.06
CA ASP A 191 -16.15 -0.18 2.16
C ASP A 191 -16.89 -1.48 1.85
N ALA A 192 -16.40 -2.56 2.45
CA ALA A 192 -16.86 -3.93 2.31
C ALA A 192 -17.93 -4.35 3.33
N ARG A 193 -18.33 -3.45 4.25
CA ARG A 193 -19.24 -3.78 5.36
C ARG A 193 -20.62 -4.25 4.90
N THR A 194 -21.06 -5.36 5.48
CA THR A 194 -22.46 -5.81 5.43
C THR A 194 -23.39 -4.84 6.18
N PRO A 195 -24.71 -4.89 5.95
CA PRO A 195 -25.68 -4.09 6.70
C PRO A 195 -25.56 -4.25 8.23
N ALA A 196 -25.33 -5.48 8.70
CA ALA A 196 -25.13 -5.77 10.12
C ALA A 196 -23.85 -5.10 10.66
N ALA A 197 -22.75 -5.15 9.91
CA ALA A 197 -21.50 -4.49 10.28
C ALA A 197 -21.64 -2.95 10.30
N ARG A 198 -22.43 -2.37 9.38
CA ARG A 198 -22.74 -0.93 9.39
C ARG A 198 -23.56 -0.53 10.61
N ALA A 199 -24.56 -1.33 10.98
CA ALA A 199 -25.36 -1.09 12.19
C ALA A 199 -24.51 -1.17 13.46
N ALA A 200 -23.69 -2.22 13.60
CA ALA A 200 -22.78 -2.37 14.74
C ALA A 200 -21.74 -1.24 14.82
N PHE A 201 -21.26 -0.76 13.67
CA PHE A 201 -20.36 0.40 13.60
C PHE A 201 -21.04 1.68 14.12
N ALA A 202 -22.27 1.94 13.69
CA ALA A 202 -23.04 3.11 14.13
C ALA A 202 -23.33 3.03 15.64
N GLU A 203 -23.81 1.90 16.14
CA GLU A 203 -24.08 1.68 17.57
C GLU A 203 -22.83 1.91 18.42
N ARG A 204 -21.67 1.44 17.96
CA ARG A 204 -20.41 1.65 18.67
C ARG A 204 -19.93 3.11 18.62
N ALA A 205 -20.13 3.82 17.51
CA ALA A 205 -19.84 5.25 17.44
C ALA A 205 -20.73 6.05 18.39
N ASP A 206 -22.03 5.74 18.44
CA ASP A 206 -22.99 6.34 19.38
C ASP A 206 -22.63 6.06 20.84
N ALA A 207 -22.25 4.82 21.16
CA ALA A 207 -21.80 4.44 22.50
C ALA A 207 -20.51 5.14 22.95
N LEU A 208 -19.67 5.55 22.00
CA LEU A 208 -18.47 6.36 22.26
C LEU A 208 -18.79 7.87 22.33
N GLY A 209 -20.00 8.30 21.97
CA GLY A 209 -20.40 9.70 21.95
C GLY A 209 -19.68 10.54 20.88
N VAL A 210 -19.23 9.90 19.78
CA VAL A 210 -18.44 10.56 18.73
C VAL A 210 -19.14 10.51 17.38
N ARG A 211 -19.00 11.58 16.60
CA ARG A 211 -19.43 11.61 15.20
C ARG A 211 -18.37 10.97 14.31
N VAL A 212 -18.72 9.85 13.67
CA VAL A 212 -17.83 9.15 12.73
C VAL A 212 -18.52 8.99 11.37
N ASP A 213 -18.05 9.75 10.38
CA ASP A 213 -18.49 9.62 8.99
C ASP A 213 -17.61 8.61 8.23
N VAL A 214 -18.13 8.00 7.17
CA VAL A 214 -17.36 7.09 6.29
C VAL A 214 -17.29 7.65 4.88
N ALA A 215 -16.06 7.78 4.37
CA ALA A 215 -15.76 8.18 3.00
C ALA A 215 -15.16 6.99 2.24
N ALA A 216 -15.83 6.51 1.19
CA ALA A 216 -15.35 5.36 0.42
C ALA A 216 -15.33 5.67 -1.07
N VAL A 217 -14.28 5.23 -1.78
CA VAL A 217 -14.24 5.29 -3.26
C VAL A 217 -15.22 4.29 -3.86
N LEU A 218 -15.27 3.08 -3.29
CA LEU A 218 -16.25 2.07 -3.62
C LEU A 218 -16.91 1.54 -2.34
N ALA A 219 -18.23 1.54 -2.29
CA ALA A 219 -19.00 0.82 -1.28
C ALA A 219 -19.69 -0.37 -1.94
N THR A 220 -19.35 -1.59 -1.53
CA THR A 220 -20.00 -2.83 -1.96
C THR A 220 -19.94 -3.84 -0.83
N GLU A 221 -20.99 -4.62 -0.65
CA GLU A 221 -20.95 -5.70 0.34
C GLU A 221 -20.04 -6.83 -0.14
N LEU A 222 -19.22 -7.37 0.79
CA LEU A 222 -18.48 -8.61 0.62
C LEU A 222 -18.91 -9.58 1.72
N THR A 223 -19.51 -10.69 1.32
CA THR A 223 -20.04 -11.70 2.24
C THR A 223 -19.29 -13.01 2.09
N LEU A 224 -18.74 -13.48 3.21
CA LEU A 224 -18.07 -14.77 3.32
C LEU A 224 -19.08 -15.84 3.76
N PRO A 225 -19.10 -17.02 3.12
CA PRO A 225 -19.98 -18.09 3.55
C PRO A 225 -19.50 -18.74 4.84
N ALA A 226 -20.39 -19.52 5.47
CA ALA A 226 -19.99 -20.42 6.53
C ALA A 226 -18.92 -21.43 6.02
N GLY A 227 -17.96 -21.77 6.88
CA GLY A 227 -16.89 -22.72 6.53
C GLY A 227 -15.85 -22.17 5.54
N VAL A 228 -15.74 -20.84 5.36
CA VAL A 228 -14.79 -20.22 4.41
C VAL A 228 -13.33 -20.66 4.63
N LEU A 229 -12.93 -21.00 5.87
CA LEU A 229 -11.59 -21.49 6.18
C LEU A 229 -11.33 -22.89 5.60
N ASP A 230 -12.30 -23.80 5.72
CA ASP A 230 -12.21 -25.17 5.18
C ASP A 230 -12.20 -25.12 3.64
N ARG A 231 -13.05 -24.27 3.06
CA ARG A 231 -13.08 -24.01 1.62
C ARG A 231 -11.75 -23.47 1.12
N ALA A 232 -11.13 -22.54 1.86
CA ALA A 232 -9.81 -22.03 1.51
C ALA A 232 -8.72 -23.11 1.58
N ALA A 233 -8.79 -24.03 2.55
CA ALA A 233 -7.86 -25.15 2.61
C ALA A 233 -8.01 -26.09 1.40
N ALA A 234 -9.24 -26.45 1.04
CA ALA A 234 -9.52 -27.24 -0.15
C ALA A 234 -9.07 -26.53 -1.44
N ALA A 235 -9.34 -25.23 -1.55
CA ALA A 235 -8.95 -24.41 -2.69
C ALA A 235 -7.43 -24.35 -2.87
N ARG A 236 -6.66 -24.14 -1.79
CA ARG A 236 -5.18 -24.16 -1.85
C ARG A 236 -4.61 -25.52 -2.29
N ALA A 237 -5.28 -26.61 -1.95
CA ALA A 237 -4.86 -27.95 -2.36
C ALA A 237 -5.20 -28.26 -3.83
N ALA A 238 -6.24 -27.63 -4.38
CA ALA A 238 -6.70 -27.81 -5.76
C ALA A 238 -5.98 -26.88 -6.76
N LEU A 239 -5.49 -25.73 -6.30
CA LEU A 239 -4.79 -24.77 -7.14
C LEU A 239 -3.42 -25.32 -7.61
N PRO A 240 -2.98 -24.94 -8.83
CA PRO A 240 -1.65 -25.32 -9.30
C PRO A 240 -0.55 -24.71 -8.43
N ALA A 241 0.66 -25.27 -8.53
CA ALA A 241 1.83 -24.70 -7.90
C ALA A 241 2.07 -23.25 -8.36
N ALA A 242 2.82 -22.48 -7.57
CA ALA A 242 3.26 -21.14 -7.95
C ALA A 242 4.07 -21.16 -9.25
N ALA A 243 4.04 -20.05 -9.99
CA ALA A 243 4.71 -19.99 -11.28
C ALA A 243 6.23 -20.16 -11.10
N PRO A 244 6.91 -20.84 -12.04
CA PRO A 244 8.33 -21.17 -11.92
C PRO A 244 9.20 -19.90 -11.81
N PRO A 245 10.41 -20.01 -11.24
CA PRO A 245 11.36 -18.91 -11.19
C PRO A 245 11.74 -18.44 -12.60
N PRO A 246 12.25 -17.20 -12.74
CA PRO A 246 12.69 -16.69 -14.03
C PRO A 246 13.73 -17.57 -14.71
N SER A 247 13.61 -17.69 -16.03
CA SER A 247 14.47 -18.55 -16.85
C SER A 247 15.66 -17.83 -17.50
N GLY A 248 15.64 -16.49 -17.52
CA GLY A 248 16.68 -15.65 -18.12
C GLY A 248 17.94 -15.52 -17.27
N ALA A 249 19.00 -14.96 -17.87
CA ALA A 249 20.20 -14.59 -17.13
C ALA A 249 19.88 -13.46 -16.12
N PRO A 250 20.39 -13.52 -14.89
CA PRO A 250 20.13 -12.49 -13.90
C PRO A 250 20.78 -11.16 -14.29
N GLY A 251 20.07 -10.06 -14.10
CA GLY A 251 20.58 -8.70 -14.29
C GLY A 251 21.74 -8.34 -13.34
N SER A 252 22.38 -7.20 -13.60
CA SER A 252 23.39 -6.63 -12.71
C SER A 252 22.75 -5.93 -11.51
N VAL A 253 23.56 -5.60 -10.49
CA VAL A 253 23.15 -4.72 -9.38
C VAL A 253 23.96 -3.44 -9.47
N VAL A 254 23.28 -2.29 -9.40
CA VAL A 254 23.90 -0.96 -9.40
C VAL A 254 23.40 -0.21 -8.18
N ALA A 255 24.31 0.10 -7.25
CA ALA A 255 23.99 0.91 -6.08
C ALA A 255 24.12 2.41 -6.38
N HIS A 256 23.15 3.19 -5.91
CA HIS A 256 23.08 4.63 -6.03
C HIS A 256 22.95 5.23 -4.63
N GLU A 257 24.04 5.80 -4.14
CA GLU A 257 24.08 6.45 -2.82
C GLU A 257 23.98 7.96 -2.97
N GLY A 258 23.33 8.61 -2.00
CA GLY A 258 23.28 10.07 -1.92
C GLY A 258 22.43 10.75 -3.00
N LEU A 259 21.61 10.01 -3.76
CA LEU A 259 20.67 10.61 -4.72
C LEU A 259 19.53 11.35 -4.01
N TRP A 260 19.15 10.91 -2.81
CA TRP A 260 18.16 11.59 -2.00
C TRP A 260 18.81 12.72 -1.20
N PRO A 261 18.39 13.99 -1.34
CA PRO A 261 19.00 15.11 -0.63
C PRO A 261 18.93 14.95 0.89
N ALA A 262 20.04 15.27 1.56
CA ALA A 262 20.14 15.22 3.02
C ALA A 262 19.11 16.15 3.68
N GLY A 263 18.50 15.69 4.78
CA GLY A 263 17.49 16.45 5.53
C GLY A 263 16.12 16.55 4.87
N VAL A 264 15.91 15.96 3.69
CA VAL A 264 14.59 15.87 3.07
C VAL A 264 13.88 14.60 3.54
N PRO A 265 12.64 14.70 4.06
CA PRO A 265 11.91 13.53 4.56
C PRO A 265 11.60 12.54 3.43
N THR A 266 11.63 11.25 3.77
CA THR A 266 11.35 10.13 2.85
C THR A 266 9.99 9.47 3.14
N THR A 267 9.47 9.66 4.34
CA THR A 267 8.23 9.06 4.83
C THR A 267 7.54 9.98 5.85
N ALA A 268 6.24 9.78 6.05
CA ALA A 268 5.45 10.44 7.09
C ALA A 268 5.32 9.61 8.37
N ARG A 269 6.18 8.61 8.59
CA ARG A 269 6.22 7.76 9.80
C ARG A 269 6.16 8.57 11.10
N HIS A 270 6.86 9.70 11.13
CA HIS A 270 6.91 10.61 12.27
C HIS A 270 6.13 11.92 12.04
N GLY A 271 5.34 11.98 10.98
CA GLY A 271 4.53 13.14 10.63
C GLY A 271 5.16 14.03 9.58
N LEU A 272 4.35 14.47 8.62
CA LEU A 272 4.72 15.38 7.54
C LEU A 272 3.67 16.48 7.37
N THR A 273 4.13 17.71 7.17
CA THR A 273 3.27 18.83 6.75
C THR A 273 3.16 18.88 5.23
N PRO A 274 2.20 19.64 4.66
CA PRO A 274 2.13 19.86 3.21
C PRO A 274 3.45 20.39 2.61
N ALA A 275 4.15 21.28 3.32
CA ALA A 275 5.47 21.74 2.91
C ALA A 275 6.51 20.61 2.92
N GLY A 276 6.43 19.70 3.90
CA GLY A 276 7.25 18.49 3.94
C GLY A 276 6.99 17.56 2.75
N SER A 277 5.73 17.32 2.39
CA SER A 277 5.35 16.57 1.18
C SER A 277 5.90 17.21 -0.09
N ALA A 278 5.83 18.54 -0.21
CA ALA A 278 6.38 19.26 -1.36
C ALA A 278 7.91 19.07 -1.49
N ARG A 279 8.66 19.10 -0.37
CA ARG A 279 10.10 18.80 -0.39
C ARG A 279 10.40 17.36 -0.80
N LEU A 280 9.63 16.39 -0.28
CA LEU A 280 9.74 14.98 -0.68
C LEU A 280 9.52 14.83 -2.19
N ALA A 281 8.50 15.49 -2.75
CA ALA A 281 8.23 15.48 -4.18
C ALA A 281 9.37 16.10 -5.02
N GLY A 282 10.03 17.15 -4.50
CA GLY A 282 11.22 17.73 -5.11
C GLY A 282 12.43 16.79 -5.08
N ALA A 283 12.67 16.10 -3.97
CA ALA A 283 13.71 15.08 -3.88
C ALA A 283 13.46 13.89 -4.82
N ALA A 284 12.21 13.43 -4.91
CA ALA A 284 11.84 12.37 -5.85
C ALA A 284 12.09 12.77 -7.31
N ASP A 285 11.90 14.05 -7.67
CA ASP A 285 12.23 14.54 -9.02
C ASP A 285 13.75 14.55 -9.29
N ALA A 286 14.57 14.93 -8.29
CA ALA A 286 16.03 14.89 -8.40
C ALA A 286 16.57 13.46 -8.57
N VAL A 287 16.02 12.50 -7.81
CA VAL A 287 16.33 11.07 -7.96
C VAL A 287 15.94 10.58 -9.35
N ALA A 288 14.73 10.87 -9.81
CA ALA A 288 14.26 10.46 -11.13
C ALA A 288 15.10 11.09 -12.26
N ALA A 289 15.52 12.34 -12.12
CA ALA A 289 16.42 13.00 -13.07
C ALA A 289 17.78 12.30 -13.16
N SER A 290 18.34 11.88 -12.02
CA SER A 290 19.62 11.17 -11.95
C SER A 290 19.56 9.76 -12.54
N LEU A 291 18.45 9.06 -12.36
CA LEU A 291 18.27 7.69 -12.85
C LEU A 291 17.91 7.59 -14.33
N ALA A 292 17.18 8.58 -14.87
CA ALA A 292 16.65 8.52 -16.23
C ALA A 292 17.69 8.17 -17.33
N PRO A 293 18.94 8.68 -17.31
CA PRO A 293 19.94 8.29 -18.29
C PRO A 293 20.29 6.80 -18.26
N ALA A 294 20.39 6.20 -17.07
CA ALA A 294 20.73 4.78 -16.92
C ALA A 294 19.57 3.85 -17.33
N LEU A 295 18.33 4.36 -17.23
CA LEU A 295 17.10 3.66 -17.61
C LEU A 295 16.71 3.88 -19.08
N ALA A 296 17.48 4.69 -19.83
CA ALA A 296 17.22 4.91 -21.25
C ALA A 296 17.26 3.59 -22.03
N GLY A 297 16.31 3.41 -22.95
CA GLY A 297 16.15 2.20 -23.75
C GLY A 297 15.60 0.99 -22.99
N SER A 298 15.18 1.15 -21.73
CA SER A 298 14.45 0.12 -21.00
C SER A 298 13.09 -0.16 -21.67
N ARG A 299 12.67 -1.41 -21.75
CA ARG A 299 11.32 -1.78 -22.23
C ARG A 299 10.26 -1.74 -21.13
N GLY A 300 10.66 -1.50 -19.88
CA GLY A 300 9.79 -1.39 -18.73
C GLY A 300 10.60 -1.21 -17.44
N VAL A 301 10.12 -0.35 -16.55
CA VAL A 301 10.75 -0.07 -15.25
C VAL A 301 9.77 -0.40 -14.12
N LEU A 302 10.22 -1.18 -13.15
CA LEU A 302 9.52 -1.38 -11.88
C LEU A 302 10.20 -0.58 -10.79
N VAL A 303 9.48 0.32 -10.12
CA VAL A 303 9.94 1.00 -8.92
C VAL A 303 9.40 0.29 -7.69
N LEU A 304 10.28 -0.24 -6.84
CA LEU A 304 9.92 -1.02 -5.67
C LEU A 304 10.23 -0.24 -4.39
N GLY A 305 9.22 -0.02 -3.57
CA GLY A 305 9.36 0.43 -2.18
C GLY A 305 9.44 -0.70 -1.18
N THR A 306 9.83 -0.40 0.06
CA THR A 306 9.94 -1.39 1.14
C THR A 306 8.85 -1.21 2.18
N GLU A 307 7.90 -2.15 2.22
CA GLU A 307 6.86 -2.22 3.25
C GLU A 307 6.08 -0.93 3.45
N GLU A 308 6.37 -0.16 4.51
CA GLU A 308 5.74 1.13 4.84
C GLU A 308 6.26 2.31 4.00
N LEU A 309 7.42 2.15 3.33
CA LEU A 309 7.98 3.13 2.40
C LEU A 309 7.34 2.96 1.01
N MET A 310 6.07 3.34 0.87
CA MET A 310 5.33 3.21 -0.39
C MET A 310 5.20 4.52 -1.18
N HIS A 311 5.03 5.65 -0.48
CA HIS A 311 4.71 6.92 -1.12
C HIS A 311 5.89 7.49 -1.91
N ALA A 312 7.06 7.70 -1.28
CA ALA A 312 8.23 8.26 -1.97
C ALA A 312 8.65 7.46 -3.22
N PRO A 313 8.74 6.12 -3.19
CA PRO A 313 9.03 5.33 -4.39
C PRO A 313 7.97 5.48 -5.49
N THR A 314 6.69 5.58 -5.12
CA THR A 314 5.60 5.85 -6.07
C THR A 314 5.77 7.23 -6.73
N VAL A 315 6.15 8.26 -5.98
CA VAL A 315 6.43 9.60 -6.53
C VAL A 315 7.65 9.57 -7.45
N VAL A 316 8.73 8.86 -7.09
CA VAL A 316 9.89 8.63 -7.96
C VAL A 316 9.45 7.97 -9.27
N GLY A 317 8.63 6.91 -9.19
CA GLY A 317 8.05 6.26 -10.37
C GLY A 317 7.23 7.20 -11.26
N ALA A 318 6.41 8.07 -10.66
CA ALA A 318 5.64 9.06 -11.42
C ALA A 318 6.55 10.07 -12.15
N ARG A 319 7.65 10.49 -11.53
CA ARG A 319 8.64 11.39 -12.15
C ARG A 319 9.45 10.70 -13.25
N LEU A 320 9.81 9.43 -13.04
CA LEU A 320 10.45 8.60 -14.07
C LEU A 320 9.55 8.41 -15.29
N ALA A 321 8.25 8.14 -15.09
CA ALA A 321 7.30 8.00 -16.19
C ALA A 321 7.23 9.26 -17.08
N GLY A 322 7.32 10.46 -16.49
CA GLY A 322 7.38 11.71 -17.25
C GLY A 322 8.71 11.95 -17.98
N ARG A 323 9.80 11.32 -17.53
CA ARG A 323 11.15 11.46 -18.07
C ARG A 323 11.52 10.36 -19.09
N LEU A 324 10.76 9.26 -19.12
CA LEU A 324 10.97 8.11 -19.99
C LEU A 324 9.75 7.89 -20.90
N PRO A 325 9.47 8.81 -21.85
CA PRO A 325 8.31 8.69 -22.72
C PRO A 325 8.35 7.39 -23.52
N GLY A 326 7.25 6.63 -23.51
CA GLY A 326 7.15 5.35 -24.20
C GLY A 326 7.69 4.15 -23.41
N VAL A 327 8.27 4.35 -22.23
CA VAL A 327 8.68 3.27 -21.33
C VAL A 327 7.59 3.07 -20.27
N PRO A 328 6.97 1.88 -20.18
CA PRO A 328 6.06 1.56 -19.09
C PRO A 328 6.78 1.64 -17.74
N VAL A 329 6.29 2.49 -16.83
CA VAL A 329 6.78 2.55 -15.45
C VAL A 329 5.67 2.08 -14.53
N THR A 330 6.00 1.12 -13.67
CA THR A 330 5.11 0.61 -12.63
C THR A 330 5.75 0.79 -11.26
N THR A 331 4.94 0.79 -10.21
CA THR A 331 5.37 0.81 -8.83
C THR A 331 4.79 -0.39 -8.09
N GLN A 332 5.57 -0.89 -7.12
CA GLN A 332 5.13 -1.88 -6.17
C GLN A 332 5.78 -1.66 -4.80
N SER A 333 5.37 -2.37 -3.76
CA SER A 333 6.12 -2.48 -2.52
C SER A 333 6.30 -3.93 -2.08
N THR A 334 7.30 -4.16 -1.22
CA THR A 334 7.40 -5.40 -0.46
C THR A 334 6.29 -5.50 0.62
N THR A 335 6.14 -6.65 1.25
CA THR A 335 5.16 -6.93 2.30
C THR A 335 5.63 -8.02 3.26
N ARG A 336 5.15 -7.94 4.51
CA ARG A 336 5.32 -8.99 5.53
C ARG A 336 4.36 -10.17 5.35
N SER A 337 3.26 -9.95 4.63
CA SER A 337 2.13 -10.88 4.64
C SER A 337 2.35 -12.05 3.68
N PRO A 338 2.32 -13.31 4.16
CA PRO A 338 2.33 -14.46 3.28
C PRO A 338 0.99 -14.59 2.57
N VAL A 339 1.06 -15.02 1.31
CA VAL A 339 -0.07 -15.26 0.43
C VAL A 339 0.14 -16.60 -0.25
N HIS A 340 -0.94 -17.29 -0.58
CA HIS A 340 -0.84 -18.48 -1.41
C HIS A 340 -0.67 -18.04 -2.86
N ALA A 341 0.43 -18.45 -3.50
CA ALA A 341 0.69 -18.18 -4.91
C ALA A 341 0.35 -19.40 -5.76
N ALA A 342 -0.38 -19.19 -6.86
CA ALA A 342 -0.80 -20.25 -7.77
C ALA A 342 -0.70 -19.78 -9.21
N ASP A 343 -0.11 -20.59 -10.09
CA ASP A 343 0.10 -20.25 -11.50
C ASP A 343 -1.17 -20.40 -12.37
N ASP A 344 -2.23 -19.70 -11.97
CA ASP A 344 -3.50 -19.68 -12.68
C ASP A 344 -3.74 -18.28 -13.32
N PRO A 345 -4.06 -18.19 -14.62
CA PRO A 345 -4.28 -16.91 -15.29
C PRO A 345 -5.42 -16.04 -14.71
N GLY A 346 -6.40 -16.67 -14.06
CA GLY A 346 -7.53 -16.01 -13.38
C GLY A 346 -7.26 -15.75 -11.89
N TYR A 347 -6.09 -16.11 -11.36
CA TYR A 347 -5.71 -15.90 -9.98
C TYR A 347 -4.84 -14.65 -9.81
N ALA A 348 -5.14 -13.86 -8.78
CA ALA A 348 -4.53 -12.55 -8.59
C ALA A 348 -3.04 -12.61 -8.17
N LEU A 349 -2.52 -13.74 -7.69
CA LEU A 349 -1.16 -13.87 -7.15
C LEU A 349 -0.43 -15.12 -7.66
N ARG A 350 0.36 -15.00 -8.72
CA ARG A 350 1.01 -16.15 -9.38
C ARG A 350 2.41 -16.46 -8.86
N ARG A 351 3.11 -15.46 -8.31
CA ARG A 351 4.47 -15.61 -7.76
C ARG A 351 4.60 -14.88 -6.43
N SER A 352 5.45 -15.41 -5.56
CA SER A 352 5.92 -14.77 -4.34
C SER A 352 7.42 -15.00 -4.20
N LEU A 353 8.21 -13.93 -4.23
CA LEU A 353 9.63 -13.95 -3.92
C LEU A 353 9.83 -13.59 -2.45
N ALA A 354 10.73 -14.29 -1.76
CA ALA A 354 11.03 -14.07 -0.35
C ALA A 354 12.51 -13.76 -0.16
N PHE A 355 12.83 -12.86 0.76
CA PHE A 355 14.19 -12.48 1.12
C PHE A 355 14.23 -11.91 2.55
N PRO A 356 15.41 -11.83 3.18
CA PRO A 356 15.60 -11.07 4.43
C PRO A 356 15.13 -9.62 4.27
N ALA A 357 14.39 -9.10 5.24
CA ALA A 357 13.90 -7.73 5.20
C ALA A 357 15.06 -6.74 5.38
N PRO A 358 15.18 -5.69 4.56
CA PRO A 358 16.30 -4.75 4.65
C PRO A 358 16.37 -3.99 5.99
N ASP A 359 15.23 -3.75 6.63
CA ASP A 359 15.13 -3.03 7.91
C ASP A 359 15.30 -3.94 9.14
N ASP A 360 15.12 -5.25 8.97
CA ASP A 360 15.30 -6.26 10.01
C ASP A 360 15.63 -7.61 9.34
N PRO A 361 16.92 -7.90 9.08
CA PRO A 361 17.32 -9.09 8.33
C PRO A 361 16.93 -10.43 8.98
N ALA A 362 16.51 -10.44 10.25
CA ALA A 362 15.98 -11.64 10.89
C ALA A 362 14.55 -11.97 10.43
N ARG A 363 13.85 -11.01 9.84
CA ARG A 363 12.47 -11.14 9.36
C ARG A 363 12.44 -11.40 7.86
N VAL A 364 11.44 -12.16 7.41
CA VAL A 364 11.17 -12.35 5.99
C VAL A 364 10.35 -11.18 5.44
N SER A 365 10.78 -10.61 4.32
CA SER A 365 9.99 -9.73 3.46
C SER A 365 9.70 -10.43 2.13
N ARG A 366 8.63 -10.00 1.46
CA ARG A 366 8.13 -10.64 0.24
C ARG A 366 7.76 -9.60 -0.80
N VAL A 367 7.85 -9.98 -2.07
CA VAL A 367 7.23 -9.25 -3.18
C VAL A 367 6.50 -10.24 -4.07
N HIS A 368 5.30 -9.87 -4.47
CA HIS A 368 4.38 -10.74 -5.21
C HIS A 368 4.30 -10.34 -6.69
N ASN A 369 3.97 -11.27 -7.57
CA ASN A 369 3.72 -11.00 -8.99
C ASN A 369 4.85 -10.28 -9.77
N LEU A 370 6.11 -10.55 -9.44
CA LEU A 370 7.20 -10.17 -10.33
C LEU A 370 7.15 -10.99 -11.64
N ALA A 371 7.17 -10.30 -12.78
CA ALA A 371 7.14 -10.93 -14.09
C ALA A 371 8.51 -11.57 -14.41
N ASP A 372 8.49 -12.68 -15.16
CA ASP A 372 9.74 -13.23 -15.71
C ASP A 372 10.03 -12.43 -16.99
N PRO A 373 11.14 -11.68 -17.06
CA PRO A 373 11.46 -10.87 -18.24
C PRO A 373 11.71 -11.72 -19.49
N ALA A 374 12.05 -13.00 -19.35
CA ALA A 374 12.32 -13.93 -20.45
C ALA A 374 11.08 -14.72 -20.91
N ALA A 375 10.10 -14.91 -20.03
CA ALA A 375 8.87 -15.65 -20.35
C ALA A 375 7.71 -14.69 -20.61
N LEU A 376 7.33 -14.53 -21.88
CA LEU A 376 6.11 -13.83 -22.27
C LEU A 376 4.89 -14.67 -21.84
N PRO A 377 3.95 -14.14 -21.03
CA PRO A 377 2.62 -14.73 -20.98
C PRO A 377 2.01 -14.63 -22.38
N ALA A 378 1.55 -15.75 -22.93
CA ALA A 378 1.10 -15.83 -24.32
C ALA A 378 -0.02 -14.81 -24.66
N THR A 379 -0.84 -14.44 -23.68
CA THR A 379 -1.81 -13.32 -23.67
C THR A 379 -2.31 -13.14 -22.22
N GLY A 380 -2.68 -11.92 -21.82
CA GLY A 380 -3.36 -11.66 -20.53
C GLY A 380 -2.99 -10.33 -19.89
N PRO A 381 -3.74 -9.85 -18.88
CA PRO A 381 -3.56 -8.52 -18.28
C PRO A 381 -2.20 -8.32 -17.58
N TRP A 382 -1.43 -9.41 -17.41
CA TRP A 382 -0.14 -9.43 -16.75
C TRP A 382 1.06 -9.41 -17.72
N SER A 383 0.83 -9.54 -19.04
CA SER A 383 1.91 -9.61 -20.04
C SER A 383 2.71 -8.30 -20.18
N ASP A 384 2.13 -7.19 -19.75
CA ASP A 384 2.72 -5.85 -19.88
C ASP A 384 3.47 -5.38 -18.61
N LEU A 385 3.61 -6.25 -17.60
CA LEU A 385 4.29 -5.93 -16.35
C LEU A 385 5.79 -6.29 -16.33
N ARG A 386 6.40 -6.51 -17.50
CA ARG A 386 7.84 -6.79 -17.60
C ARG A 386 8.66 -5.57 -17.15
N ALA A 387 9.75 -5.83 -16.45
CA ALA A 387 10.75 -4.84 -16.12
C ALA A 387 12.10 -5.29 -16.66
N ASP A 388 12.71 -4.47 -17.51
CA ASP A 388 14.13 -4.66 -17.79
C ASP A 388 14.97 -4.12 -16.62
N ASP A 389 14.51 -3.03 -16.00
CA ASP A 389 15.17 -2.41 -14.86
C ASP A 389 14.25 -2.36 -13.64
N VAL A 390 14.77 -2.77 -12.48
CA VAL A 390 14.06 -2.71 -11.20
C VAL A 390 14.74 -1.65 -10.33
N VAL A 391 14.08 -0.54 -10.07
CA VAL A 391 14.57 0.53 -9.18
C VAL A 391 14.04 0.27 -7.77
N VAL A 392 14.91 -0.10 -6.84
CA VAL A 392 14.54 -0.32 -5.44
C VAL A 392 14.88 0.91 -4.64
N VAL A 393 13.87 1.54 -4.03
CA VAL A 393 14.05 2.68 -3.12
C VAL A 393 13.87 2.17 -1.70
N VAL A 394 14.92 2.26 -0.88
CA VAL A 394 14.98 1.59 0.43
C VAL A 394 15.51 2.52 1.52
N ASP A 395 14.84 2.51 2.68
CA ASP A 395 15.25 3.21 3.90
C ASP A 395 16.07 2.30 4.84
N ALA A 396 17.11 1.68 4.29
CA ALA A 396 18.05 0.82 5.00
C ALA A 396 19.46 0.91 4.35
N PRO A 397 20.53 0.56 5.07
CA PRO A 397 21.88 0.49 4.51
C PRO A 397 21.96 -0.44 3.30
N ALA A 398 22.83 -0.12 2.33
CA ALA A 398 22.99 -0.91 1.11
C ALA A 398 23.40 -2.37 1.41
N ALA A 399 24.22 -2.59 2.44
CA ALA A 399 24.64 -3.92 2.87
C ALA A 399 23.45 -4.79 3.33
N ASP A 400 22.51 -4.21 4.08
CA ASP A 400 21.33 -4.92 4.58
C ASP A 400 20.30 -5.16 3.48
N ALA A 401 20.27 -4.30 2.46
CA ALA A 401 19.44 -4.46 1.27
C ALA A 401 20.04 -5.42 0.21
N ALA A 402 21.30 -5.82 0.33
CA ALA A 402 21.98 -6.67 -0.65
C ALA A 402 21.29 -8.02 -0.90
N PRO A 403 20.79 -8.77 0.12
CA PRO A 403 20.07 -10.01 -0.11
C PRO A 403 18.80 -9.83 -0.94
N MET A 404 18.07 -8.73 -0.74
CA MET A 404 16.90 -8.38 -1.55
C MET A 404 17.32 -8.05 -2.98
N ALA A 405 18.37 -7.25 -3.18
CA ALA A 405 18.85 -6.91 -4.50
C ALA A 405 19.27 -8.16 -5.29
N GLU A 406 20.01 -9.08 -4.66
CA GLU A 406 20.40 -10.37 -5.25
C GLU A 406 19.18 -11.23 -5.63
N ALA A 407 18.18 -11.31 -4.76
CA ALA A 407 16.95 -12.05 -5.02
C ALA A 407 16.14 -11.48 -6.20
N LEU A 408 16.25 -10.18 -6.46
CA LEU A 408 15.53 -9.48 -7.55
C LEU A 408 16.23 -9.60 -8.91
N ARG A 409 17.53 -9.92 -8.97
CA ARG A 409 18.29 -9.97 -10.24
C ARG A 409 17.66 -10.85 -11.33
N PRO A 410 17.10 -12.05 -11.03
CA PRO A 410 16.45 -12.86 -12.06
C PRO A 410 15.20 -12.21 -12.68
N PHE A 411 14.63 -11.20 -12.02
CA PHE A 411 13.43 -10.48 -12.46
C PHE A 411 13.76 -9.16 -13.19
N ALA A 412 15.04 -8.84 -13.36
CA ALA A 412 15.51 -7.67 -14.12
C ALA A 412 16.30 -8.13 -15.35
N ALA A 413 15.84 -7.78 -16.55
CA ALA A 413 16.54 -8.14 -17.79
C ALA A 413 17.90 -7.41 -17.95
N ARG A 414 18.05 -6.25 -17.31
CA ARG A 414 19.23 -5.38 -17.37
C ARG A 414 19.85 -5.23 -15.98
N ALA A 415 19.17 -4.56 -15.06
CA ALA A 415 19.74 -4.19 -13.78
C ALA A 415 18.72 -3.98 -12.66
N VAL A 416 19.15 -4.26 -11.43
CA VAL A 416 18.52 -3.80 -10.19
C VAL A 416 19.26 -2.55 -9.73
N HIS A 417 18.58 -1.41 -9.75
CA HIS A 417 19.09 -0.12 -9.28
C HIS A 417 18.71 0.08 -7.82
N LEU A 418 19.65 -0.11 -6.90
CA LEU A 418 19.43 0.08 -5.47
C LEU A 418 19.67 1.53 -5.09
N VAL A 419 18.61 2.26 -4.73
CA VAL A 419 18.64 3.66 -4.29
C VAL A 419 18.41 3.71 -2.79
N THR A 420 19.47 3.97 -2.03
CA THR A 420 19.36 4.15 -0.58
C THR A 420 18.85 5.56 -0.28
N VAL A 421 17.85 5.65 0.59
CA VAL A 421 17.36 6.92 1.12
C VAL A 421 17.66 7.00 2.61
N PRO A 422 17.91 8.20 3.17
CA PRO A 422 18.09 8.35 4.60
C PRO A 422 16.91 7.75 5.35
N VAL A 423 17.21 7.00 6.41
CA VAL A 423 16.19 6.64 7.40
C VAL A 423 15.76 7.97 8.01
N ALA A 424 14.52 8.38 7.76
CA ALA A 424 13.99 9.66 8.25
C ALA A 424 13.70 9.54 9.75
N GLU A 425 14.75 9.42 10.55
CA GLU A 425 14.69 9.36 12.01
C GLU A 425 14.85 10.78 12.56
N PRO A 426 13.97 11.23 13.46
CA PRO A 426 14.12 12.50 14.14
C PRO A 426 15.46 12.52 14.89
N VAL A 427 16.19 13.62 14.79
CA VAL A 427 17.39 13.82 15.61
C VAL A 427 16.95 13.84 17.08
N ALA A 428 17.54 12.97 17.89
CA ALA A 428 17.25 12.82 19.32
C ALA A 428 17.51 14.11 20.12
#